data_AF-A0A8X7WVS2-F1
#
_entry.id   AF-A0A8X7WVS2-F1
#
_cell.length_a   1.000
_cell.length_b   1.000
_cell.length_c   1.000
_cell.angle_alpha   90.00
_cell.angle_beta   90.00
_cell.angle_gamma   90.00
#
_symmetry.space_group_name_H-M   'P 1'
#
loop_
_entity.id
_entity.type
_entity.pdbx_description
1 polymer ?
#
loop_
_entity_poly.entity_id
_entity_poly.type
_entity_poly.pdbx_seq_one_letter_code
_entity_poly.pdbx_strand_id
1 'polypeptide(L)'
;MSWLSRLTPRTTGNRASQAATLSSPLTADPETCLMVFKNHWRQVSWILEKQEPSLSTGDELSAIRNHTDQMLCLLAEEHPIDHSSMGPILELVVKENILVQLVQWHLNQGLDPDSHIALLKLFEMLIGQSHQSLLCHKAVLQPLLSLLKVCAEINCNIPAIEGSLVLLLNQVCVSMVKDPPILELFFYTPTEQGPTNMLIFSLLVPFIHRDGVIGQQARDALLLVMATSASNPAVAKYIAENSYFCPVLATGLSALYSSLPRKIEVRGDDWHALRREDWIGVSSLVLFMNSLEFCNAVIQVSHPLVKNQLVDYVHNGFLVPVLGPALHKTSAEEMITSTAYLDLFLRSITETALLKAFLRFILLHRHDNETILNTLTTRINSGARLCMVSLSLFKTLLSLNCEDFMLQLVLRHPERHPQATVDVEGVQLSNDSHQESNDTCNQKSLNTFILYPTCLKLIHASALMVSDDQKQAPEATDNFHANNTFSL
;
A
#
# COMPACT_ATOMS: atom_id res chain seq x y z
N MET A 1 2.94 10.94 5.19
CA MET A 1 1.64 11.30 4.60
C MET A 1 0.71 10.14 4.87
N SER A 2 -0.16 10.27 5.87
CA SER A 2 -1.06 9.18 6.26
C SER A 2 -2.16 9.04 5.20
N TRP A 3 -2.24 7.87 4.55
CA TRP A 3 -3.27 7.52 3.57
C TRP A 3 -4.69 7.63 4.16
N LEU A 4 -4.81 7.48 5.49
CA LEU A 4 -6.08 7.45 6.22
C LEU A 4 -6.79 8.79 6.28
N SER A 5 -6.09 9.92 6.14
CA SER A 5 -6.74 11.23 6.16
C SER A 5 -7.58 11.53 4.91
N ARG A 6 -7.47 10.70 3.87
CA ARG A 6 -8.25 10.82 2.62
C ARG A 6 -9.49 9.94 2.57
N LEU A 7 -9.62 8.97 3.47
CA LEU A 7 -10.71 7.98 3.47
C LEU A 7 -11.87 8.35 4.43
N THR A 8 -11.71 9.39 5.25
CA THR A 8 -12.79 9.92 6.10
C THR A 8 -13.47 11.12 5.44
N PRO A 9 -14.79 11.10 5.16
CA PRO A 9 -15.51 12.30 4.77
C PRO A 9 -15.53 13.24 5.99
N ARG A 10 -14.78 14.36 5.92
CA ARG A 10 -14.89 15.42 6.92
C ARG A 10 -16.29 16.00 6.84
N THR A 11 -17.12 15.70 7.83
CA THR A 11 -18.30 16.51 8.18
C THR A 11 -17.85 17.95 8.43
N THR A 12 -18.19 18.83 7.50
CA THR A 12 -17.96 20.27 7.60
C THR A 12 -18.90 20.86 8.65
N GLY A 13 -18.32 21.27 9.78
CA GLY A 13 -19.03 21.98 10.83
C GLY A 13 -19.47 23.37 10.38
N ASN A 14 -20.76 23.65 10.56
CA ASN A 14 -21.40 24.95 10.44
C ASN A 14 -20.62 26.06 11.15
N ARG A 15 -20.25 27.10 10.41
CA ARG A 15 -20.16 28.47 10.95
C ARG A 15 -20.93 29.40 10.03
N ALA A 16 -22.10 29.80 10.52
CA ALA A 16 -22.90 30.87 9.96
C ALA A 16 -22.16 32.21 10.17
N SER A 17 -21.95 32.93 9.07
CA SER A 17 -21.65 34.36 9.04
C SER A 17 -22.55 34.96 7.97
N GLN A 18 -23.48 35.81 8.40
CA GLN A 18 -24.54 36.41 7.60
C GLN A 18 -24.01 37.46 6.59
N ALA A 19 -24.67 37.45 5.43
CA ALA A 19 -25.02 38.60 4.58
C ALA A 19 -23.92 39.30 3.76
N ALA A 20 -23.76 38.84 2.52
CA ALA A 20 -23.90 39.70 1.34
C ALA A 20 -24.41 38.83 0.17
N THR A 21 -25.62 39.12 -0.30
CA THR A 21 -26.23 38.55 -1.50
C THR A 21 -25.35 38.85 -2.72
N LEU A 22 -24.59 37.85 -3.16
CA LEU A 22 -23.87 37.82 -4.42
C LEU A 22 -24.47 36.70 -5.27
N SER A 23 -25.26 37.13 -6.26
CA SER A 23 -25.58 36.49 -7.55
C SER A 23 -25.23 35.00 -7.71
N SER A 24 -26.26 34.19 -8.01
CA SER A 24 -26.13 32.83 -8.53
C SER A 24 -25.10 32.77 -9.67
N PRO A 25 -24.34 31.68 -9.83
CA PRO A 25 -23.59 31.47 -11.06
C PRO A 25 -24.62 31.50 -12.20
N LEU A 26 -24.38 32.30 -13.24
CA LEU A 26 -25.17 32.30 -14.46
C LEU A 26 -24.93 30.95 -15.17
N THR A 27 -25.60 29.90 -14.73
CA THR A 27 -25.70 28.66 -15.50
C THR A 27 -26.46 29.00 -16.78
N ALA A 28 -25.83 28.80 -17.93
CA ALA A 28 -26.47 28.99 -19.23
C ALA A 28 -27.76 28.17 -19.30
N ASP A 29 -28.76 28.71 -19.98
CA ASP A 29 -30.07 28.08 -20.16
C ASP A 29 -29.92 26.65 -20.74
N PRO A 30 -30.52 25.60 -20.12
CA PRO A 30 -30.34 24.22 -20.56
C PRO A 30 -30.71 23.96 -22.03
N GLU A 31 -31.72 24.66 -22.56
CA GLU A 31 -32.12 24.54 -23.96
C GLU A 31 -31.05 25.14 -24.89
N THR A 32 -30.44 26.25 -24.49
CA THR A 32 -29.29 26.84 -25.20
C THR A 32 -28.11 25.88 -25.24
N CYS A 33 -27.76 25.26 -24.10
CA CYS A 33 -26.70 24.24 -24.05
C CYS A 33 -27.01 23.05 -24.96
N LEU A 34 -28.26 22.56 -24.96
CA LEU A 34 -28.72 21.49 -25.84
C LEU A 34 -28.61 21.87 -27.32
N MET A 35 -28.96 23.10 -27.70
CA MET A 35 -28.84 23.57 -29.08
C MET A 35 -27.38 23.63 -29.55
N VAL A 36 -26.47 24.14 -28.71
CA VAL A 36 -25.03 24.17 -29.00
C VAL A 36 -24.48 22.75 -29.14
N PHE A 37 -24.87 21.85 -28.23
CA PHE A 37 -24.52 20.44 -28.30
C PHE A 37 -24.99 19.80 -29.62
N LYS A 38 -26.27 19.98 -29.98
CA LYS A 38 -26.84 19.48 -31.26
C LYS A 38 -26.09 20.03 -32.47
N ASN A 39 -25.63 21.28 -32.41
CA ASN A 39 -24.88 21.89 -33.50
C ASN A 39 -23.50 21.23 -33.67
N HIS A 40 -22.76 21.04 -32.59
CA HIS A 40 -21.49 20.30 -32.63
C HIS A 40 -21.69 18.85 -33.07
N TRP A 41 -22.72 18.17 -32.57
CA TRP A 41 -23.01 16.80 -32.97
C TRP A 41 -23.31 16.69 -34.45
N ARG A 42 -24.08 17.62 -35.04
CA ARG A 42 -24.33 17.67 -36.49
C ARG A 42 -23.05 17.77 -37.32
N GLN A 43 -22.04 18.52 -36.84
CA GLN A 43 -20.75 18.60 -37.53
C GLN A 43 -20.00 17.27 -37.45
N VAL A 44 -19.98 16.65 -36.27
CA VAL A 44 -19.30 15.38 -36.05
C VAL A 44 -19.97 14.24 -36.82
N SER A 45 -21.30 14.08 -36.69
CA SER A 45 -22.08 13.03 -37.35
C SER A 45 -21.91 13.07 -38.87
N TRP A 46 -21.87 14.26 -39.46
CA TRP A 46 -21.62 14.41 -40.89
C TRP A 46 -20.25 13.90 -41.32
N ILE A 47 -19.21 14.06 -40.50
CA ILE A 47 -17.88 13.50 -40.79
C ILE A 47 -17.89 11.97 -40.57
N LEU A 48 -18.56 11.48 -39.52
CA LEU A 48 -18.69 10.04 -39.25
C LEU A 48 -19.40 9.28 -40.38
N GLU A 49 -20.45 9.87 -40.96
CA GLU A 49 -21.24 9.26 -42.05
C GLU A 49 -20.51 9.21 -43.40
N LYS A 50 -19.47 10.03 -43.59
CA LYS A 50 -18.81 10.23 -44.88
C LYS A 50 -17.76 9.19 -45.26
N GLN A 51 -17.26 8.39 -44.33
CA GLN A 51 -16.00 7.66 -44.57
C GLN A 51 -16.16 6.22 -45.05
N GLU A 52 -15.51 5.95 -46.19
CA GLU A 52 -14.87 4.66 -46.46
C GLU A 52 -13.58 4.50 -45.63
N PRO A 53 -13.17 3.28 -45.25
CA PRO A 53 -12.33 3.02 -44.07
C PRO A 53 -10.84 3.38 -44.15
N SER A 54 -10.36 4.14 -45.15
CA SER A 54 -8.92 4.14 -45.46
C SER A 54 -8.16 5.46 -45.33
N LEU A 55 -8.77 6.66 -45.30
CA LEU A 55 -8.00 7.92 -45.23
C LEU A 55 -8.79 9.08 -44.58
N SER A 56 -8.81 9.17 -43.25
CA SER A 56 -9.21 10.43 -42.58
C SER A 56 -8.09 11.46 -42.72
N THR A 57 -8.40 12.67 -43.18
CA THR A 57 -7.41 13.76 -43.21
C THR A 57 -7.12 14.25 -41.78
N GLY A 58 -5.88 14.71 -41.52
CA GLY A 58 -5.49 15.21 -40.19
C GLY A 58 -6.38 16.36 -39.69
N ASP A 59 -6.89 17.17 -40.61
CA ASP A 59 -7.80 18.28 -40.32
C ASP A 59 -9.18 17.77 -39.83
N GLU A 60 -9.72 16.72 -40.43
CA GLU A 60 -10.99 16.10 -40.00
C GLU A 60 -10.87 15.49 -38.59
N LEU A 61 -9.77 14.82 -38.29
CA LEU A 61 -9.49 14.29 -36.95
C LEU A 61 -9.44 15.42 -35.91
N SER A 62 -8.78 16.53 -36.22
CA SER A 62 -8.71 17.69 -35.32
C SER A 62 -10.08 18.33 -35.10
N ALA A 63 -10.91 18.42 -36.15
CA ALA A 63 -12.27 18.96 -36.06
C ALA A 63 -13.17 18.06 -35.20
N ILE A 64 -13.11 16.74 -35.37
CA ILE A 64 -13.83 15.78 -34.54
C ILE A 64 -13.41 15.92 -33.09
N ARG A 65 -12.10 15.96 -32.80
CA ARG A 65 -11.59 16.13 -31.42
C ARG A 65 -12.11 17.42 -30.78
N ASN A 66 -12.02 18.55 -31.48
CA ASN A 66 -12.48 19.84 -30.96
C ASN A 66 -13.99 19.87 -30.70
N HIS A 67 -14.80 19.38 -31.65
CA HIS A 67 -16.25 19.34 -31.45
C HIS A 67 -16.67 18.34 -30.36
N THR A 68 -15.99 17.20 -30.27
CA THR A 68 -16.22 16.21 -29.21
C THR A 68 -15.90 16.81 -27.84
N ASP A 69 -14.77 17.52 -27.71
CA ASP A 69 -14.39 18.18 -26.46
C ASP A 69 -15.45 19.20 -25.99
N GLN A 70 -15.94 20.05 -26.90
CA GLN A 70 -17.02 21.01 -26.59
C GLN A 70 -18.32 20.30 -26.20
N MET A 71 -18.72 19.24 -26.92
CA MET A 71 -19.91 18.46 -26.60
C MET A 71 -19.83 17.83 -25.21
N LEU A 72 -18.70 17.22 -24.87
CA LEU A 72 -18.55 16.50 -23.62
C LEU A 72 -18.36 17.45 -22.43
N CYS A 73 -17.75 18.62 -22.62
CA CYS A 73 -17.77 19.69 -21.60
C CYS A 73 -19.20 20.11 -21.25
N LEU A 74 -20.06 20.31 -22.26
CA LEU A 74 -21.47 20.64 -22.02
C LEU A 74 -22.23 19.53 -21.28
N LEU A 75 -21.93 18.27 -21.60
CA LEU A 75 -22.52 17.11 -20.91
C LEU A 75 -22.07 17.01 -19.44
N ALA A 76 -20.81 17.31 -19.14
CA ALA A 76 -20.28 17.26 -17.77
C ALA A 76 -20.91 18.33 -16.87
N GLU A 77 -21.06 19.55 -17.38
CA GLU A 77 -21.68 20.67 -16.66
C GLU A 77 -23.22 20.56 -16.57
N GLU A 78 -23.82 19.61 -17.27
CA GLU A 78 -25.27 19.42 -17.27
C GLU A 78 -25.78 18.96 -15.91
N HIS A 79 -26.78 19.68 -15.40
CA HIS A 79 -27.53 19.32 -14.21
C HIS A 79 -28.84 18.62 -14.61
N PRO A 80 -29.30 17.63 -13.82
CA PRO A 80 -30.60 17.01 -14.03
C PRO A 80 -31.73 18.05 -13.85
N ILE A 81 -32.77 18.01 -14.69
CA ILE A 81 -33.88 18.97 -14.65
C ILE A 81 -34.64 18.87 -13.30
N ASP A 82 -34.93 17.64 -12.87
CA ASP A 82 -35.47 17.28 -11.55
C ASP A 82 -34.55 16.23 -10.89
N HIS A 83 -34.63 16.06 -9.57
CA HIS A 83 -33.79 15.11 -8.81
C HIS A 83 -33.81 13.64 -9.31
N SER A 84 -34.77 13.26 -10.16
CA SER A 84 -34.92 11.92 -10.71
C SER A 84 -34.91 11.86 -12.24
N SER A 85 -34.79 13.00 -12.94
CA SER A 85 -34.84 13.04 -14.40
C SER A 85 -33.45 13.24 -14.99
N MET A 86 -33.21 12.56 -16.11
CA MET A 86 -32.03 12.78 -16.94
C MET A 86 -32.01 14.22 -17.49
N GLY A 87 -30.83 14.83 -17.60
CA GLY A 87 -30.68 16.09 -18.32
C GLY A 87 -30.91 15.93 -19.83
N PRO A 88 -31.33 16.99 -20.55
CA PRO A 88 -31.72 16.89 -21.96
C PRO A 88 -30.57 16.49 -22.91
N ILE A 89 -29.33 16.88 -22.61
CA ILE A 89 -28.13 16.48 -23.34
C ILE A 89 -27.87 15.00 -23.09
N LEU A 90 -27.90 14.54 -21.84
CA LEU A 90 -27.74 13.12 -21.54
C LEU A 90 -28.84 12.27 -22.20
N GLU A 91 -30.08 12.77 -22.25
CA GLU A 91 -31.19 12.09 -22.94
C GLU A 91 -30.90 11.92 -24.43
N LEU A 92 -30.39 12.97 -25.08
CA LEU A 92 -29.97 12.90 -26.47
C LEU A 92 -28.80 11.92 -26.67
N VAL A 93 -27.78 11.98 -25.80
CA VAL A 93 -26.59 11.10 -25.83
C VAL A 93 -26.99 9.63 -25.73
N VAL A 94 -27.92 9.32 -24.81
CA VAL A 94 -28.42 7.95 -24.61
C VAL A 94 -29.29 7.52 -25.78
N LYS A 95 -30.20 8.38 -26.25
CA LYS A 95 -31.13 8.07 -27.35
C LYS A 95 -30.40 7.80 -28.66
N GLU A 96 -29.41 8.62 -29.00
CA GLU A 96 -28.66 8.50 -30.26
C GLU A 96 -27.39 7.65 -30.13
N ASN A 97 -27.07 7.13 -28.93
CA ASN A 97 -25.84 6.38 -28.65
C ASN A 97 -24.57 7.11 -29.12
N ILE A 98 -24.52 8.42 -28.88
CA ILE A 98 -23.49 9.33 -29.41
C ILE A 98 -22.08 8.84 -29.05
N LEU A 99 -21.85 8.48 -27.78
CA LEU A 99 -20.54 8.01 -27.32
C LEU A 99 -20.14 6.66 -27.92
N VAL A 100 -21.11 5.78 -28.22
CA VAL A 100 -20.84 4.49 -28.88
C VAL A 100 -20.33 4.74 -30.29
N GLN A 101 -21.02 5.60 -31.05
CA GLN A 101 -20.62 5.94 -32.42
C GLN A 101 -19.23 6.59 -32.44
N LEU A 102 -18.98 7.54 -31.52
CA LEU A 102 -17.69 8.22 -31.42
C LEU A 102 -16.53 7.27 -31.12
N VAL A 103 -16.66 6.45 -30.07
CA VAL A 103 -15.59 5.52 -29.68
C VAL A 103 -15.38 4.47 -30.77
N GLN A 104 -16.45 3.89 -31.32
CA GLN A 104 -16.33 2.90 -32.38
C GLN A 104 -15.66 3.46 -33.63
N TRP A 105 -15.94 4.71 -34.00
CA TRP A 105 -15.28 5.35 -35.13
C TRP A 105 -13.77 5.51 -34.89
N HIS A 106 -13.35 6.01 -33.72
CA HIS A 106 -11.92 6.12 -33.40
C HIS A 106 -11.23 4.74 -33.37
N LEU A 107 -11.91 3.71 -32.88
CA LEU A 107 -11.40 2.35 -32.88
C LEU A 107 -11.22 1.80 -34.30
N ASN A 108 -12.16 2.08 -35.21
CA ASN A 108 -12.11 1.62 -36.60
C ASN A 108 -11.02 2.31 -37.43
N GLN A 109 -10.69 3.58 -37.13
CA GLN A 109 -9.64 4.34 -37.82
C GLN A 109 -8.22 3.93 -37.42
N GLY A 110 -8.07 3.15 -36.34
CA GLY A 110 -6.80 2.93 -35.68
C GLY A 110 -6.48 4.08 -34.71
N LEU A 111 -6.43 3.77 -33.42
CA LEU A 111 -6.14 4.75 -32.38
C LEU A 111 -4.68 5.19 -32.42
N ASP A 112 -4.42 6.36 -32.99
CA ASP A 112 -3.15 7.04 -32.77
C ASP A 112 -2.99 7.42 -31.27
N PRO A 113 -1.75 7.56 -30.77
CA PRO A 113 -1.50 7.85 -29.36
C PRO A 113 -2.22 9.10 -28.83
N ASP A 114 -2.35 10.15 -29.64
CA ASP A 114 -3.00 11.39 -29.21
C ASP A 114 -4.52 11.22 -29.11
N SER A 115 -5.13 10.48 -30.03
CA SER A 115 -6.57 10.13 -29.97
C SER A 115 -6.85 9.29 -28.73
N HIS A 116 -5.96 8.34 -28.43
CA HIS A 116 -6.10 7.48 -27.26
C HIS A 116 -6.04 8.31 -25.96
N ILE A 117 -5.06 9.19 -25.82
CA ILE A 117 -4.95 10.10 -24.65
C ILE A 117 -6.18 11.01 -24.56
N ALA A 118 -6.63 11.56 -25.68
CA ALA A 118 -7.81 12.44 -25.71
C ALA A 118 -9.06 11.71 -25.22
N LEU A 119 -9.34 10.50 -25.72
CA LEU A 119 -10.49 9.71 -25.26
C LEU A 119 -10.40 9.36 -23.78
N LEU A 120 -9.23 8.95 -23.29
CA LEU A 120 -9.04 8.65 -21.86
C LEU A 120 -9.32 9.88 -20.99
N LYS A 121 -8.79 11.05 -21.37
CA LYS A 121 -9.03 12.32 -20.66
C LYS A 121 -10.49 12.74 -20.72
N LEU A 122 -11.17 12.54 -21.86
CA LEU A 122 -12.59 12.87 -22.00
C LEU A 122 -13.45 12.02 -21.07
N PHE A 123 -13.22 10.70 -21.01
CA PHE A 123 -13.93 9.85 -20.03
C PHE A 123 -13.55 10.18 -18.59
N GLU A 124 -12.29 10.53 -18.32
CA GLU A 124 -11.85 10.92 -16.98
C GLU A 124 -12.58 12.18 -16.51
N MET A 125 -12.64 13.20 -17.37
CA MET A 125 -13.38 14.44 -17.13
C MET A 125 -14.87 14.17 -16.94
N LEU A 126 -15.51 13.43 -17.84
CA LEU A 126 -16.94 13.11 -17.75
C LEU A 126 -17.28 12.41 -16.43
N ILE A 127 -16.51 11.39 -16.04
CA ILE A 127 -16.80 10.63 -14.82
C ILE A 127 -16.45 11.44 -13.56
N GLY A 128 -15.39 12.23 -13.61
CA GLY A 128 -14.92 13.01 -12.47
C GLY A 128 -15.73 14.28 -12.19
N GLN A 129 -16.29 14.92 -13.22
CA GLN A 129 -16.87 16.26 -13.12
C GLN A 129 -18.39 16.30 -13.31
N SER A 130 -19.03 15.23 -13.81
CA SER A 130 -20.48 15.26 -14.07
C SER A 130 -21.32 15.41 -12.82
N HIS A 131 -22.39 16.19 -12.94
CA HIS A 131 -23.37 16.41 -11.87
C HIS A 131 -24.47 15.33 -11.79
N GLN A 132 -24.43 14.33 -12.67
CA GLN A 132 -25.38 13.22 -12.77
C GLN A 132 -24.65 11.87 -12.95
N SER A 133 -25.24 10.76 -12.50
CA SER A 133 -24.63 9.42 -12.53
C SER A 133 -24.55 8.82 -13.94
N LEU A 134 -23.57 9.27 -14.75
CA LEU A 134 -23.43 8.86 -16.14
C LEU A 134 -23.23 7.34 -16.33
N LEU A 135 -22.46 6.70 -15.45
CA LEU A 135 -22.10 5.28 -15.58
C LEU A 135 -23.29 4.31 -15.40
N CYS A 136 -24.41 4.79 -14.85
CA CYS A 136 -25.64 4.00 -14.76
C CYS A 136 -26.27 3.76 -16.15
N HIS A 137 -25.90 4.56 -17.16
CA HIS A 137 -26.42 4.45 -18.50
C HIS A 137 -25.52 3.58 -19.39
N LYS A 138 -26.10 2.52 -19.97
CA LYS A 138 -25.38 1.60 -20.88
C LYS A 138 -24.72 2.33 -22.07
N ALA A 139 -25.33 3.39 -22.57
CA ALA A 139 -24.79 4.20 -23.66
C ALA A 139 -23.48 4.94 -23.31
N VAL A 140 -23.16 5.09 -22.02
CA VAL A 140 -21.88 5.64 -21.53
C VAL A 140 -20.96 4.52 -21.06
N LEU A 141 -21.49 3.54 -20.33
CA LEU A 141 -20.73 2.43 -19.76
C LEU A 141 -20.12 1.53 -20.84
N GLN A 142 -20.86 1.18 -21.90
CA GLN A 142 -20.35 0.29 -22.95
C GLN A 142 -19.18 0.90 -23.73
N PRO A 143 -19.22 2.17 -24.19
CA PRO A 143 -18.07 2.83 -24.80
C PRO A 143 -16.83 2.86 -23.90
N LEU A 144 -17.01 3.15 -22.60
CA LEU A 144 -15.92 3.12 -21.63
C LEU A 144 -15.30 1.72 -21.55
N LEU A 145 -16.11 0.67 -21.41
CA LEU A 145 -15.65 -0.71 -21.33
C LEU A 145 -14.90 -1.13 -22.62
N SER A 146 -15.40 -0.72 -23.79
CA SER A 146 -14.73 -0.98 -25.07
C SER A 146 -13.36 -0.30 -25.14
N LEU A 147 -13.25 0.95 -24.70
CA LEU A 147 -11.97 1.67 -24.64
C LEU A 147 -10.99 0.96 -23.68
N LEU A 148 -11.45 0.60 -22.47
CA LEU A 148 -10.61 -0.08 -21.49
C LEU A 148 -10.13 -1.47 -21.96
N LYS A 149 -10.94 -2.19 -22.73
CA LYS A 149 -10.53 -3.48 -23.34
C LYS A 149 -9.38 -3.28 -24.31
N VAL A 150 -9.46 -2.23 -25.13
CA VAL A 150 -8.38 -1.87 -26.05
C VAL A 150 -7.11 -1.49 -25.29
N CYS A 151 -7.22 -0.78 -24.16
CA CYS A 151 -6.08 -0.51 -23.28
C CYS A 151 -5.47 -1.79 -22.68
N ALA A 152 -6.26 -2.86 -22.49
CA ALA A 152 -5.76 -4.14 -21.97
C ALA A 152 -5.06 -4.98 -23.05
N GLU A 153 -5.51 -4.86 -24.31
CA GLU A 153 -4.96 -5.60 -25.45
C GLU A 153 -3.71 -4.95 -26.01
N ILE A 154 -3.69 -3.61 -26.08
CA ILE A 154 -2.52 -2.86 -26.49
C ILE A 154 -1.62 -2.73 -25.25
N ASN A 155 -0.49 -3.44 -25.22
CA ASN A 155 0.59 -3.19 -24.27
C ASN A 155 1.20 -1.80 -24.52
N CYS A 156 0.45 -0.74 -24.23
CA CYS A 156 0.84 0.64 -24.37
C CYS A 156 1.89 0.98 -23.30
N ASN A 157 3.15 0.65 -23.58
CA ASN A 157 4.30 1.12 -22.78
C ASN A 157 4.58 2.63 -23.00
N ILE A 158 3.54 3.42 -23.28
CA ILE A 158 3.62 4.87 -23.51
C ILE A 158 3.22 5.55 -22.20
N PRO A 159 4.15 6.19 -21.46
CA PRO A 159 3.89 6.72 -20.12
C PRO A 159 2.74 7.72 -20.05
N ALA A 160 2.51 8.50 -21.11
CA ALA A 160 1.41 9.47 -21.18
C ALA A 160 0.02 8.79 -21.24
N ILE A 161 -0.08 7.65 -21.93
CA ILE A 161 -1.31 6.84 -21.98
C ILE A 161 -1.52 6.18 -20.61
N GLU A 162 -0.48 5.58 -20.03
CA GLU A 162 -0.55 4.96 -18.70
C GLU A 162 -1.03 5.95 -17.63
N GLY A 163 -0.49 7.18 -17.63
CA GLY A 163 -0.92 8.23 -16.72
C GLY A 163 -2.41 8.58 -16.87
N SER A 164 -2.87 8.76 -18.12
CA SER A 164 -4.28 9.09 -18.40
C SER A 164 -5.21 7.91 -18.07
N LEU A 165 -4.77 6.68 -18.31
CA LEU A 165 -5.51 5.46 -17.99
C LEU A 165 -5.68 5.29 -16.48
N VAL A 166 -4.60 5.41 -15.70
CA VAL A 166 -4.66 5.25 -14.25
C VAL A 166 -5.51 6.36 -13.60
N LEU A 167 -5.47 7.58 -14.15
CA LEU A 167 -6.38 8.67 -13.77
C LEU A 167 -7.84 8.29 -13.99
N LEU A 168 -8.20 7.83 -15.19
CA LEU A 168 -9.54 7.38 -15.51
C LEU A 168 -10.00 6.22 -14.60
N LEU A 169 -9.17 5.19 -14.43
CA LEU A 169 -9.49 4.03 -13.59
C LEU A 169 -9.74 4.45 -12.13
N ASN A 170 -9.00 5.44 -11.64
CA ASN A 170 -9.25 6.01 -10.32
C ASN A 170 -10.62 6.71 -10.24
N GLN A 171 -11.01 7.52 -11.23
CA GLN A 171 -12.34 8.15 -11.23
C GLN A 171 -13.48 7.12 -11.28
N VAL A 172 -13.29 6.03 -12.02
CA VAL A 172 -14.25 4.90 -12.04
C VAL A 172 -14.35 4.28 -10.65
N CYS A 173 -13.23 4.01 -9.97
CA CYS A 173 -13.23 3.46 -8.61
C CYS A 173 -13.92 4.41 -7.62
N VAL A 174 -13.67 5.72 -7.71
CA VAL A 174 -14.36 6.73 -6.89
C VAL A 174 -15.87 6.70 -7.14
N SER A 175 -16.30 6.56 -8.39
CA SER A 175 -17.72 6.50 -8.74
C SER A 175 -18.40 5.24 -8.19
N MET A 176 -17.73 4.09 -8.26
CA MET A 176 -18.22 2.82 -7.70
C MET A 176 -18.41 2.88 -6.17
N VAL A 177 -17.56 3.62 -5.46
CA VAL A 177 -17.70 3.84 -4.01
C VAL A 177 -18.85 4.79 -3.70
N LYS A 178 -19.03 5.84 -4.51
CA LYS A 178 -20.10 6.83 -4.31
C LYS A 178 -21.50 6.28 -4.61
N ASP A 179 -21.61 5.41 -5.60
CA ASP A 179 -22.90 4.90 -6.11
C ASP A 179 -22.81 3.36 -6.28
N PRO A 180 -23.14 2.58 -5.23
CA PRO A 180 -22.98 1.13 -5.21
C PRO A 180 -23.64 0.34 -6.36
N PRO A 181 -24.82 0.74 -6.90
CA PRO A 181 -25.37 0.14 -8.12
C PRO A 181 -24.41 0.08 -9.32
N ILE A 182 -23.50 1.06 -9.46
CA ILE A 182 -22.51 1.06 -10.55
C ILE A 182 -21.60 -0.17 -10.45
N LEU A 183 -21.21 -0.55 -9.23
CA LEU A 183 -20.41 -1.75 -8.96
C LEU A 183 -21.08 -2.98 -9.58
N GLU A 184 -22.38 -3.17 -9.34
CA GLU A 184 -23.15 -4.29 -9.88
C GLU A 184 -23.11 -4.32 -11.41
N LEU A 185 -23.18 -3.16 -12.07
CA LEU A 185 -23.07 -3.09 -13.53
C LEU A 185 -21.71 -3.58 -14.03
N PHE A 186 -20.62 -3.29 -13.34
CA PHE A 186 -19.28 -3.81 -13.69
C PHE A 186 -19.12 -5.31 -13.40
N PHE A 187 -19.79 -5.83 -12.36
CA PHE A 187 -19.76 -7.25 -11.98
C PHE A 187 -20.65 -8.14 -12.86
N TYR A 188 -21.82 -7.65 -13.28
CA TYR A 188 -22.84 -8.45 -13.97
C TYR A 188 -22.96 -8.20 -15.47
N THR A 189 -22.13 -7.33 -16.06
CA THR A 189 -22.09 -7.20 -17.53
C THR A 189 -21.54 -8.51 -18.14
N PRO A 190 -22.37 -9.31 -18.84
CA PRO A 190 -21.90 -10.57 -19.42
C PRO A 190 -20.97 -10.25 -20.59
N THR A 191 -19.75 -10.80 -20.58
CA THR A 191 -18.92 -10.90 -21.79
C THR A 191 -18.95 -12.32 -22.33
N GLU A 192 -18.86 -12.46 -23.66
CA GLU A 192 -18.81 -13.78 -24.33
C GLU A 192 -17.59 -14.64 -23.96
N GLN A 193 -16.66 -14.12 -23.16
CA GLN A 193 -15.41 -14.78 -22.75
C GLN A 193 -15.32 -15.04 -21.23
N GLY A 194 -16.46 -15.18 -20.55
CA GLY A 194 -16.52 -15.30 -19.10
C GLY A 194 -16.78 -13.96 -18.43
N PRO A 195 -16.85 -13.88 -17.09
CA PRO A 195 -17.22 -12.65 -16.42
C PRO A 195 -16.15 -11.57 -16.64
N THR A 196 -16.55 -10.30 -16.76
CA THR A 196 -15.72 -9.09 -16.96
C THR A 196 -14.77 -8.77 -15.80
N ASN A 197 -14.33 -9.80 -15.07
CA ASN A 197 -14.64 -9.93 -13.66
C ASN A 197 -13.84 -9.00 -12.76
N MET A 198 -12.91 -8.22 -13.32
CA MET A 198 -12.74 -6.80 -13.03
C MET A 198 -11.64 -6.29 -13.98
N LEU A 199 -12.01 -5.93 -15.21
CA LEU A 199 -11.08 -5.30 -16.17
C LEU A 199 -10.27 -4.15 -15.55
N ILE A 200 -10.96 -3.33 -14.75
CA ILE A 200 -10.36 -2.23 -13.97
C ILE A 200 -9.23 -2.75 -13.08
N PHE A 201 -9.46 -3.84 -12.37
CA PHE A 201 -8.51 -4.42 -11.44
C PHE A 201 -7.29 -4.97 -12.16
N SER A 202 -7.50 -5.74 -13.23
CA SER A 202 -6.42 -6.29 -14.07
C SER A 202 -5.57 -5.18 -14.70
N LEU A 203 -6.18 -4.05 -15.06
CA LEU A 203 -5.47 -2.88 -15.60
C LEU A 203 -4.67 -2.13 -14.53
N LEU A 204 -5.11 -2.12 -13.26
CA LEU A 204 -4.40 -1.42 -12.17
C LEU A 204 -3.22 -2.23 -11.61
N VAL A 205 -3.32 -3.56 -11.58
CA VAL A 205 -2.31 -4.44 -10.97
C VAL A 205 -0.87 -4.21 -11.48
N PRO A 206 -0.61 -4.02 -12.78
CA PRO A 206 0.74 -3.75 -13.31
C PRO A 206 1.42 -2.48 -12.76
N PHE A 207 0.67 -1.56 -12.15
CA PHE A 207 1.16 -0.29 -11.66
C PHE A 207 1.45 -0.28 -10.15
N ILE A 208 1.03 -1.30 -9.40
CA ILE A 208 1.06 -1.33 -7.92
C ILE A 208 2.47 -1.05 -7.35
N HIS A 209 3.48 -1.70 -7.91
CA HIS A 209 4.87 -1.62 -7.43
C HIS A 209 5.70 -0.56 -8.17
N ARG A 210 5.08 0.25 -9.05
CA ARG A 210 5.77 1.34 -9.73
C ARG A 210 5.93 2.55 -8.80
N ASP A 211 6.96 3.35 -9.07
CA ASP A 211 7.22 4.59 -8.36
C ASP A 211 6.36 5.74 -8.89
N GLY A 212 6.56 6.90 -8.27
CA GLY A 212 5.95 8.15 -8.71
C GLY A 212 4.43 8.21 -8.57
N VAL A 213 3.85 9.18 -9.28
CA VAL A 213 2.43 9.51 -9.19
C VAL A 213 1.53 8.42 -9.75
N ILE A 214 1.98 7.71 -10.81
CA ILE A 214 1.19 6.66 -11.46
C ILE A 214 1.02 5.48 -10.50
N GLY A 215 2.11 4.98 -9.92
CA GLY A 215 2.03 3.87 -8.96
C GLY A 215 1.25 4.27 -7.70
N GLN A 216 1.43 5.50 -7.22
CA GLN A 216 0.67 6.02 -6.09
C GLN A 216 -0.83 6.04 -6.37
N GLN A 217 -1.23 6.56 -7.52
CA GLN A 217 -2.63 6.66 -7.90
C GLN A 217 -3.27 5.29 -8.14
N ALA A 218 -2.52 4.34 -8.72
CA ALA A 218 -3.00 2.97 -8.86
C ALA A 218 -3.26 2.31 -7.51
N ARG A 219 -2.38 2.52 -6.53
CA ARG A 219 -2.58 2.05 -5.15
C ARG A 219 -3.79 2.73 -4.50
N ASP A 220 -3.96 4.05 -4.65
CA ASP A 220 -5.12 4.79 -4.15
C ASP A 220 -6.44 4.23 -4.72
N ALA A 221 -6.50 4.00 -6.04
CA ALA A 221 -7.66 3.40 -6.70
C ALA A 221 -7.97 1.98 -6.19
N LEU A 222 -6.94 1.16 -6.02
CA LEU A 222 -7.09 -0.19 -5.48
C LEU A 222 -7.54 -0.19 -4.01
N LEU A 223 -7.12 0.78 -3.19
CA LEU A 223 -7.63 0.90 -1.82
C LEU A 223 -9.13 1.18 -1.79
N LEU A 224 -9.69 1.91 -2.75
CA LEU A 224 -11.14 2.11 -2.86
C LEU A 224 -11.86 0.78 -3.12
N VAL A 225 -11.33 -0.04 -4.03
CA VAL A 225 -11.85 -1.39 -4.31
C VAL A 225 -11.76 -2.29 -3.08
N MET A 226 -10.63 -2.24 -2.37
CA MET A 226 -10.42 -3.00 -1.12
C MET A 226 -11.39 -2.56 -0.03
N ALA A 227 -11.60 -1.25 0.16
CA ALA A 227 -12.59 -0.72 1.09
C ALA A 227 -14.01 -1.15 0.72
N THR A 228 -14.33 -1.20 -0.58
CA THR A 228 -15.63 -1.69 -1.07
C THR A 228 -15.85 -3.15 -0.71
N SER A 229 -14.79 -3.97 -0.72
CA SER A 229 -14.87 -5.38 -0.33
C SER A 229 -15.36 -5.59 1.10
N ALA A 230 -15.07 -4.65 2.02
CA ALA A 230 -15.50 -4.74 3.42
C ALA A 230 -17.03 -4.74 3.57
N SER A 231 -17.73 -4.03 2.68
CA SER A 231 -19.19 -3.93 2.68
C SER A 231 -19.87 -4.82 1.63
N ASN A 232 -19.10 -5.40 0.69
CA ASN A 232 -19.62 -6.25 -0.37
C ASN A 232 -18.89 -7.61 -0.44
N PRO A 233 -19.51 -8.68 0.10
CA PRO A 233 -18.91 -10.02 0.12
C PRO A 233 -18.62 -10.61 -1.27
N ALA A 234 -19.35 -10.21 -2.32
CA ALA A 234 -19.10 -10.69 -3.67
C ALA A 234 -17.76 -10.16 -4.21
N VAL A 235 -17.46 -8.87 -3.96
CA VAL A 235 -16.17 -8.26 -4.28
C VAL A 235 -15.04 -8.95 -3.49
N ALA A 236 -15.25 -9.19 -2.19
CA ALA A 236 -14.26 -9.87 -1.36
C ALA A 236 -13.95 -11.28 -1.87
N LYS A 237 -15.00 -12.06 -2.21
CA LYS A 237 -14.86 -13.40 -2.78
C LYS A 237 -14.16 -13.37 -4.13
N TYR A 238 -14.49 -12.40 -4.97
CA TYR A 238 -13.80 -12.20 -6.25
C TYR A 238 -12.30 -11.96 -6.06
N ILE A 239 -11.93 -11.00 -5.21
CA ILE A 239 -10.52 -10.67 -4.94
C ILE A 239 -9.78 -11.90 -4.43
N ALA A 240 -10.38 -12.66 -3.50
CA ALA A 240 -9.71 -13.76 -2.85
C ALA A 240 -9.59 -15.03 -3.71
N GLU A 241 -10.63 -15.36 -4.48
CA GLU A 241 -10.73 -16.65 -5.18
C GLU A 241 -10.48 -16.53 -6.69
N ASN A 242 -10.73 -15.36 -7.28
CA ASN A 242 -10.72 -15.18 -8.73
C ASN A 242 -9.68 -14.14 -9.20
N SER A 243 -8.85 -13.63 -8.30
CA SER A 243 -7.79 -12.69 -8.61
C SER A 243 -6.44 -13.14 -8.05
N TYR A 244 -5.35 -12.66 -8.65
CA TYR A 244 -3.98 -12.90 -8.16
C TYR A 244 -3.43 -11.76 -7.30
N PHE A 245 -4.30 -10.92 -6.73
CA PHE A 245 -3.87 -9.70 -6.02
C PHE A 245 -2.97 -9.94 -4.82
N CYS A 246 -3.42 -10.73 -3.85
CA CYS A 246 -2.64 -11.04 -2.65
C CYS A 246 -1.30 -11.72 -2.99
N PRO A 247 -1.25 -12.72 -3.91
CA PRO A 247 0.01 -13.24 -4.44
C PRO A 247 0.93 -12.18 -5.06
N VAL A 248 0.40 -11.29 -5.91
CA VAL A 248 1.19 -10.25 -6.59
C VAL A 248 1.79 -9.24 -5.60
N LEU A 249 1.07 -8.93 -4.52
CA LEU A 249 1.61 -8.08 -3.46
C LEU A 249 2.78 -8.73 -2.74
N ALA A 250 2.62 -9.98 -2.28
CA ALA A 250 3.65 -10.68 -1.54
C ALA A 250 4.89 -11.01 -2.40
N THR A 251 4.69 -11.42 -3.66
CA THR A 251 5.79 -11.66 -4.60
C THR A 251 6.48 -10.35 -4.99
N GLY A 252 5.74 -9.25 -5.10
CA GLY A 252 6.30 -7.91 -5.27
C GLY A 252 7.19 -7.47 -4.12
N LEU A 253 6.76 -7.65 -2.86
CA LEU A 253 7.62 -7.39 -1.69
C LEU A 253 8.93 -8.19 -1.76
N SER A 254 8.84 -9.45 -2.18
CA SER A 254 10.00 -10.33 -2.35
C SER A 254 10.97 -9.84 -3.43
N ALA A 255 10.44 -9.42 -4.57
CA ALA A 255 11.24 -8.85 -5.66
C ALA A 255 11.90 -7.53 -5.24
N LEU A 256 11.12 -6.63 -4.64
CA LEU A 256 11.61 -5.33 -4.17
C LEU A 256 12.67 -5.49 -3.08
N TYR A 257 12.50 -6.42 -2.14
CA TYR A 257 13.53 -6.72 -1.13
C TYR A 257 14.83 -7.22 -1.77
N SER A 258 14.71 -8.06 -2.81
CA SER A 258 15.89 -8.57 -3.53
C SER A 258 16.65 -7.47 -4.26
N SER A 259 15.99 -6.36 -4.59
CA SER A 259 16.59 -5.16 -5.19
C SER A 259 17.17 -4.17 -4.15
N LEU A 260 17.02 -4.42 -2.85
CA LEU A 260 17.58 -3.55 -1.83
C LEU A 260 19.11 -3.64 -1.78
N PRO A 261 19.79 -2.53 -1.41
CA PRO A 261 21.23 -2.57 -1.15
C PRO A 261 21.56 -3.63 -0.10
N ARG A 262 22.56 -4.47 -0.38
CA ARG A 262 23.05 -5.49 0.57
C ARG A 262 23.92 -4.91 1.68
N LYS A 263 24.37 -3.68 1.48
CA LYS A 263 25.20 -2.90 2.40
C LYS A 263 24.67 -1.47 2.40
N ILE A 264 24.41 -0.93 3.58
CA ILE A 264 24.06 0.49 3.76
C ILE A 264 25.36 1.23 4.11
N GLU A 265 25.61 2.35 3.42
CA GLU A 265 26.72 3.23 3.79
C GLU A 265 26.39 3.92 5.11
N VAL A 266 27.10 3.51 6.16
CA VAL A 266 26.91 4.03 7.52
C VAL A 266 27.72 5.32 7.69
N ARG A 267 27.04 6.42 8.01
CA ARG A 267 27.70 7.69 8.36
C ARG A 267 27.77 7.84 9.89
N GLY A 268 28.96 7.73 10.46
CA GLY A 268 29.23 7.99 11.88
C GLY A 268 29.22 6.75 12.79
N ASP A 269 29.93 6.86 13.90
CA ASP A 269 30.16 5.74 14.85
C ASP A 269 28.90 5.35 15.65
N ASP A 270 27.93 6.25 15.77
CA ASP A 270 26.73 6.07 16.59
C ASP A 270 25.49 5.56 15.83
N TRP A 271 25.58 5.40 14.50
CA TRP A 271 24.46 4.90 13.70
C TRP A 271 24.04 3.47 14.11
N HIS A 272 22.75 3.29 14.37
CA HIS A 272 22.17 2.04 14.89
C HIS A 272 20.80 1.69 14.28
N ALA A 273 20.18 2.59 13.50
CA ALA A 273 18.88 2.38 12.89
C ALA A 273 18.70 3.24 11.64
N LEU A 274 17.88 2.77 10.69
CA LEU A 274 17.49 3.54 9.52
C LEU A 274 16.41 4.58 9.88
N ARG A 275 16.76 5.86 9.82
CA ARG A 275 15.82 6.99 9.93
C ARG A 275 15.32 7.38 8.54
N ARG A 276 14.27 8.21 8.48
CA ARG A 276 13.69 8.65 7.20
C ARG A 276 14.73 9.36 6.33
N GLU A 277 15.60 10.20 6.91
CA GLU A 277 16.67 10.85 6.16
C GLU A 277 17.66 9.87 5.49
N ASP A 278 17.88 8.70 6.08
CA ASP A 278 18.87 7.73 5.60
C ASP A 278 18.42 7.01 4.33
N TRP A 279 17.12 6.79 4.16
CA TRP A 279 16.59 5.97 3.07
C TRP A 279 15.73 6.70 2.05
N ILE A 280 15.29 7.94 2.32
CA ILE A 280 14.45 8.68 1.37
C ILE A 280 15.14 8.93 0.01
N GLY A 281 16.48 8.97 -0.01
CA GLY A 281 17.29 9.07 -1.24
C GLY A 281 17.59 7.72 -1.91
N VAL A 282 17.19 6.59 -1.32
CA VAL A 282 17.44 5.25 -1.84
C VAL A 282 16.17 4.74 -2.53
N SER A 283 16.07 4.92 -3.85
CA SER A 283 14.85 4.66 -4.61
C SER A 283 14.28 3.25 -4.44
N SER A 284 15.13 2.21 -4.38
CA SER A 284 14.68 0.83 -4.17
C SER A 284 14.08 0.60 -2.78
N LEU A 285 14.60 1.28 -1.76
CA LEU A 285 14.05 1.22 -0.41
C LEU A 285 12.76 2.03 -0.30
N VAL A 286 12.67 3.19 -0.95
CA VAL A 286 11.40 3.95 -1.07
C VAL A 286 10.31 3.09 -1.71
N LEU A 287 10.63 2.39 -2.80
CA LEU A 287 9.70 1.47 -3.46
C LEU A 287 9.25 0.33 -2.55
N PHE A 288 10.18 -0.31 -1.84
CA PHE A 288 9.84 -1.35 -0.87
C PHE A 288 8.92 -0.82 0.24
N MET A 289 9.25 0.34 0.83
CA MET A 289 8.45 0.94 1.89
C MET A 289 7.05 1.31 1.41
N ASN A 290 6.90 1.87 0.21
CA ASN A 290 5.59 2.15 -0.38
C ASN A 290 4.75 0.87 -0.56
N SER A 291 5.38 -0.24 -0.96
CA SER A 291 4.70 -1.53 -1.14
C SER A 291 4.29 -2.16 0.20
N LEU A 292 5.14 -2.05 1.23
CA LEU A 292 4.83 -2.50 2.58
C LEU A 292 3.71 -1.68 3.22
N GLU A 293 3.77 -0.35 3.10
CA GLU A 293 2.72 0.57 3.55
C GLU A 293 1.39 0.28 2.84
N PHE A 294 1.43 -0.06 1.54
CA PHE A 294 0.24 -0.46 0.81
C PHE A 294 -0.35 -1.78 1.32
N CYS A 295 0.48 -2.80 1.61
CA CYS A 295 0.00 -4.03 2.23
C CYS A 295 -0.67 -3.77 3.59
N ASN A 296 -0.08 -2.89 4.40
CA ASN A 296 -0.64 -2.45 5.67
C ASN A 296 -2.01 -1.76 5.46
N ALA A 297 -2.12 -0.82 4.53
CA ALA A 297 -3.37 -0.14 4.21
C ALA A 297 -4.46 -1.10 3.68
N VAL A 298 -4.11 -2.06 2.82
CA VAL A 298 -5.04 -3.09 2.34
C VAL A 298 -5.58 -3.91 3.51
N ILE A 299 -4.70 -4.38 4.40
CA ILE A 299 -5.08 -5.17 5.59
C ILE A 299 -6.05 -4.41 6.50
N GLN A 300 -5.89 -3.08 6.57
CA GLN A 300 -6.73 -2.22 7.39
C GLN A 300 -8.17 -2.08 6.86
N VAL A 301 -8.32 -1.88 5.55
CA VAL A 301 -9.61 -1.47 4.96
C VAL A 301 -10.40 -2.63 4.33
N SER A 302 -9.78 -3.80 4.14
CA SER A 302 -10.38 -4.90 3.38
C SER A 302 -11.28 -5.82 4.21
N HIS A 303 -12.12 -6.58 3.50
CA HIS A 303 -12.85 -7.71 4.08
C HIS A 303 -11.90 -8.72 4.76
N PRO A 304 -12.30 -9.34 5.90
CA PRO A 304 -11.46 -10.30 6.63
C PRO A 304 -10.89 -11.45 5.77
N LEU A 305 -11.65 -11.91 4.76
CA LEU A 305 -11.21 -12.92 3.79
C LEU A 305 -9.92 -12.49 3.05
N VAL A 306 -9.93 -11.30 2.46
CA VAL A 306 -8.80 -10.73 1.71
C VAL A 306 -7.64 -10.41 2.66
N LYS A 307 -7.96 -9.84 3.82
CA LYS A 307 -6.99 -9.54 4.88
C LYS A 307 -6.18 -10.77 5.30
N ASN A 308 -6.87 -11.84 5.69
CA ASN A 308 -6.22 -13.06 6.17
C ASN A 308 -5.37 -13.70 5.07
N GLN A 309 -5.89 -13.75 3.85
CA GLN A 309 -5.16 -14.29 2.71
C GLN A 309 -3.91 -13.47 2.38
N LEU A 310 -3.97 -12.13 2.40
CA LEU A 310 -2.80 -11.28 2.19
C LEU A 310 -1.75 -11.50 3.29
N VAL A 311 -2.16 -11.57 4.55
CA VAL A 311 -1.25 -11.86 5.67
C VAL A 311 -0.55 -13.22 5.47
N ASP A 312 -1.29 -14.24 5.06
CA ASP A 312 -0.74 -15.57 4.79
C ASP A 312 0.26 -15.56 3.63
N TYR A 313 -0.04 -14.83 2.55
CA TYR A 313 0.89 -14.69 1.42
C TYR A 313 2.13 -13.87 1.79
N VAL A 314 2.01 -12.81 2.59
CA VAL A 314 3.18 -12.07 3.07
C VAL A 314 4.06 -12.97 3.93
N HIS A 315 3.47 -13.76 4.82
CA HIS A 315 4.22 -14.70 5.66
C HIS A 315 4.95 -15.77 4.84
N ASN A 316 4.21 -16.50 3.99
CA ASN A 316 4.73 -17.66 3.28
C ASN A 316 5.48 -17.30 1.98
N GLY A 317 5.18 -16.14 1.40
CA GLY A 317 5.75 -15.67 0.15
C GLY A 317 6.93 -14.71 0.32
N PHE A 318 6.99 -13.94 1.42
CA PHE A 318 8.05 -12.97 1.67
C PHE A 318 8.85 -13.26 2.95
N LEU A 319 8.20 -13.32 4.12
CA LEU A 319 8.92 -13.42 5.39
C LEU A 319 9.77 -14.69 5.47
N VAL A 320 9.14 -15.85 5.25
CA VAL A 320 9.81 -17.15 5.34
C VAL A 320 10.88 -17.32 4.24
N PRO A 321 10.56 -17.22 2.93
CA PRO A 321 11.51 -17.58 1.88
C PRO A 321 12.56 -16.50 1.57
N VAL A 322 12.31 -15.23 1.90
CA VAL A 322 13.22 -14.13 1.53
C VAL A 322 13.90 -13.53 2.76
N LEU A 323 13.10 -13.08 3.74
CA LEU A 323 13.65 -12.43 4.93
C LEU A 323 14.35 -13.43 5.86
N GLY A 324 13.81 -14.64 6.00
CA GLY A 324 14.40 -15.73 6.80
C GLY A 324 15.87 -16.01 6.46
N PRO A 325 16.18 -16.39 5.21
CA PRO A 325 17.56 -16.59 4.77
C PRO A 325 18.42 -15.32 4.86
N ALA A 326 17.84 -14.14 4.57
CA ALA A 326 18.58 -12.88 4.66
C ALA A 326 19.07 -12.57 6.09
N LEU A 327 18.32 -12.99 7.10
CA LEU A 327 18.68 -12.88 8.52
C LEU A 327 19.65 -13.96 9.00
N HIS A 328 20.02 -14.94 8.17
CA HIS A 328 21.00 -15.97 8.52
C HIS A 328 22.32 -15.88 7.74
N LYS A 329 22.47 -14.82 6.92
CA LYS A 329 23.72 -14.54 6.21
C LYS A 329 24.89 -14.35 7.15
N THR A 330 26.08 -14.74 6.72
CA THR A 330 27.31 -14.78 7.54
C THR A 330 28.15 -13.50 7.50
N SER A 331 27.95 -12.63 6.50
CA SER A 331 28.68 -11.36 6.39
C SER A 331 28.17 -10.34 7.42
N ALA A 332 29.06 -9.78 8.23
CA ALA A 332 28.71 -8.79 9.25
C ALA A 332 27.96 -7.57 8.67
N GLU A 333 28.34 -7.10 7.48
CA GLU A 333 27.68 -5.96 6.81
C GLU A 333 26.27 -6.31 6.33
N GLU A 334 26.06 -7.53 5.83
CA GLU A 334 24.74 -8.00 5.43
C GLU A 334 23.86 -8.30 6.66
N MET A 335 24.45 -8.78 7.76
CA MET A 335 23.76 -8.94 9.04
C MET A 335 23.29 -7.59 9.58
N ILE A 336 24.16 -6.56 9.57
CA ILE A 336 23.81 -5.19 9.96
C ILE A 336 22.65 -4.68 9.11
N THR A 337 22.79 -4.79 7.78
CA THR A 337 21.81 -4.27 6.82
C THR A 337 20.44 -4.97 6.96
N SER A 338 20.41 -6.30 7.01
CA SER A 338 19.16 -7.06 7.19
C SER A 338 18.49 -6.81 8.55
N THR A 339 19.27 -6.61 9.61
CA THR A 339 18.73 -6.24 10.94
C THR A 339 18.10 -4.85 10.91
N ALA A 340 18.77 -3.88 10.27
CA ALA A 340 18.26 -2.52 10.15
C ALA A 340 16.99 -2.44 9.29
N TYR A 341 16.89 -3.26 8.23
CA TYR A 341 15.66 -3.40 7.44
C TYR A 341 14.53 -3.99 8.27
N LEU A 342 14.76 -5.10 8.99
CA LEU A 342 13.73 -5.69 9.85
C LEU A 342 13.22 -4.69 10.89
N ASP A 343 14.11 -3.94 11.54
CA ASP A 343 13.75 -2.88 12.47
C ASP A 343 12.87 -1.80 11.82
N LEU A 344 13.29 -1.30 10.65
CA LEU A 344 12.52 -0.32 9.89
C LEU A 344 11.12 -0.83 9.53
N PHE A 345 11.01 -2.09 9.09
CA PHE A 345 9.73 -2.69 8.70
C PHE A 345 8.80 -2.77 9.90
N LEU A 346 9.28 -3.27 11.05
CA LEU A 346 8.49 -3.37 12.27
C LEU A 346 8.01 -2.01 12.76
N ARG A 347 8.87 -0.97 12.71
CA ARG A 347 8.48 0.41 13.08
C ARG A 347 7.46 1.02 12.13
N SER A 348 7.37 0.54 10.89
CA SER A 348 6.46 1.08 9.87
C SER A 348 5.07 0.44 9.86
N ILE A 349 4.92 -0.76 10.44
CA ILE A 349 3.65 -1.50 10.43
C ILE A 349 2.74 -0.97 11.54
N THR A 350 1.52 -0.59 11.17
CA THR A 350 0.49 -0.14 12.14
C THR A 350 -0.61 -1.18 12.34
N GLU A 351 -0.84 -2.06 11.36
CA GLU A 351 -1.90 -3.06 11.42
C GLU A 351 -1.50 -4.29 12.22
N THR A 352 -2.29 -4.59 13.26
CA THR A 352 -2.01 -5.69 14.20
C THR A 352 -1.88 -7.04 13.50
N ALA A 353 -2.67 -7.34 12.47
CA ALA A 353 -2.60 -8.62 11.79
C ALA A 353 -1.26 -8.83 11.05
N LEU A 354 -0.75 -7.78 10.40
CA LEU A 354 0.55 -7.83 9.73
C LEU A 354 1.68 -7.89 10.76
N LEU A 355 1.58 -7.10 11.83
CA LEU A 355 2.55 -7.11 12.91
C LEU A 355 2.65 -8.49 13.58
N LYS A 356 1.50 -9.14 13.85
CA LYS A 356 1.43 -10.51 14.37
C LYS A 356 2.13 -11.49 13.44
N ALA A 357 2.01 -11.35 12.11
CA ALA A 357 2.72 -12.22 11.18
C ALA A 357 4.25 -12.06 11.27
N PHE A 358 4.76 -10.84 11.39
CA PHE A 358 6.18 -10.58 11.62
C PHE A 358 6.66 -11.14 12.96
N LEU A 359 5.92 -10.92 14.04
CA LEU A 359 6.27 -11.42 15.37
C LEU A 359 6.22 -12.95 15.43
N ARG A 360 5.20 -13.58 14.84
CA ARG A 360 5.10 -15.03 14.72
C ARG A 360 6.28 -15.59 13.93
N PHE A 361 6.67 -14.94 12.84
CA PHE A 361 7.87 -15.29 12.08
C PHE A 361 9.13 -15.22 12.96
N ILE A 362 9.35 -14.13 13.70
CA ILE A 362 10.53 -13.96 14.57
C ILE A 362 10.58 -15.04 15.67
N LEU A 363 9.44 -15.35 16.29
CA LEU A 363 9.37 -16.26 17.43
C LEU A 363 9.39 -17.74 17.04
N LEU A 364 8.68 -18.10 15.96
CA LEU A 364 8.39 -19.50 15.63
C LEU A 364 9.14 -20.02 14.42
N HIS A 365 9.51 -19.16 13.46
CA HIS A 365 10.21 -19.63 12.26
C HIS A 365 11.62 -20.11 12.61
N ARG A 366 12.00 -21.25 12.03
CA ARG A 366 13.33 -21.85 12.18
C ARG A 366 14.02 -21.93 10.84
N HIS A 367 15.27 -21.48 10.80
CA HIS A 367 16.20 -21.67 9.68
C HIS A 367 17.38 -22.46 10.22
N ASP A 368 17.77 -23.56 9.57
CA ASP A 368 18.82 -24.46 10.05
C ASP A 368 18.69 -24.88 11.53
N ASN A 369 17.45 -25.14 11.98
CA ASN A 369 17.08 -25.47 13.37
C ASN A 369 17.25 -24.34 14.40
N GLU A 370 17.69 -23.14 14.04
CA GLU A 370 17.70 -21.98 14.92
C GLU A 370 16.48 -21.09 14.69
N THR A 371 15.85 -20.60 15.76
CA THR A 371 14.79 -19.59 15.62
C THR A 371 15.39 -18.25 15.27
N ILE A 372 14.68 -17.45 14.47
CA ILE A 372 15.10 -16.09 14.10
C ILE A 372 15.45 -15.27 15.35
N LEU A 373 14.63 -15.35 16.42
CA LEU A 373 14.93 -14.71 17.70
C LEU A 373 16.30 -15.09 18.29
N ASN A 374 16.72 -16.35 18.19
CA ASN A 374 18.00 -16.81 18.73
C ASN A 374 19.14 -16.22 17.90
N THR A 375 19.02 -16.25 16.57
CA THR A 375 19.96 -15.63 15.63
C THR A 375 20.12 -14.13 15.90
N LEU A 376 19.03 -13.42 16.20
CA LEU A 376 19.10 -12.00 16.56
C LEU A 376 19.74 -11.79 17.94
N THR A 377 19.50 -12.70 18.89
CA THR A 377 20.08 -12.64 20.23
C THR A 377 21.59 -12.87 20.20
N THR A 378 22.10 -13.80 19.38
CA THR A 378 23.54 -14.04 19.23
C THR A 378 24.27 -12.83 18.63
N ARG A 379 23.61 -12.07 17.75
CA ARG A 379 24.14 -10.82 17.18
C ARG A 379 24.41 -9.73 18.21
N ILE A 380 23.72 -9.70 19.35
CA ILE A 380 23.99 -8.77 20.47
C ILE A 380 25.40 -8.97 21.04
N ASN A 381 25.93 -10.20 20.99
CA ASN A 381 27.26 -10.52 21.49
C ASN A 381 28.36 -10.41 20.41
N SER A 382 28.02 -9.90 19.23
CA SER A 382 28.95 -9.69 18.12
C SER A 382 29.65 -8.32 18.21
N GLY A 383 30.40 -7.93 17.16
CA GLY A 383 31.12 -6.66 17.10
C GLY A 383 30.24 -5.42 17.35
N ALA A 384 30.87 -4.33 17.78
CA ALA A 384 30.20 -3.14 18.34
C ALA A 384 29.01 -2.64 17.49
N ARG A 385 29.16 -2.55 16.17
CA ARG A 385 28.10 -2.05 15.28
C ARG A 385 26.89 -2.99 15.18
N LEU A 386 27.14 -4.28 14.97
CA LEU A 386 26.08 -5.29 14.85
C LEU A 386 25.33 -5.44 16.18
N CYS A 387 26.04 -5.33 17.30
CA CYS A 387 25.43 -5.24 18.62
C CYS A 387 24.47 -4.04 18.72
N MET A 388 24.92 -2.82 18.39
CA MET A 388 24.08 -1.62 18.47
C MET A 388 22.82 -1.69 17.61
N VAL A 389 22.94 -2.15 16.36
CA VAL A 389 21.80 -2.29 15.45
C VAL A 389 20.83 -3.37 15.95
N SER A 390 21.34 -4.47 16.50
CA SER A 390 20.50 -5.50 17.12
C SER A 390 19.78 -4.97 18.35
N LEU A 391 20.46 -4.21 19.22
CA LEU A 391 19.84 -3.58 20.39
C LEU A 391 18.74 -2.59 19.99
N SER A 392 18.92 -1.84 18.90
CA SER A 392 17.85 -0.97 18.36
C SER A 392 16.62 -1.77 17.96
N LEU A 393 16.81 -2.89 17.23
CA LEU A 393 15.71 -3.79 16.88
C LEU A 393 15.00 -4.34 18.12
N PHE A 394 15.75 -4.75 19.16
CA PHE A 394 15.14 -5.22 20.40
C PHE A 394 14.41 -4.11 21.15
N LYS A 395 14.90 -2.86 21.15
CA LYS A 395 14.17 -1.69 21.68
C LYS A 395 12.81 -1.57 20.97
N THR A 396 12.78 -1.67 19.65
CA THR A 396 11.54 -1.70 18.87
C THR A 396 10.65 -2.86 19.29
N LEU A 397 11.15 -4.10 19.33
CA LEU A 397 10.35 -5.28 19.69
C LEU A 397 9.76 -5.22 21.10
N LEU A 398 10.52 -4.72 22.07
CA LEU A 398 10.04 -4.49 23.43
C LEU A 398 8.97 -3.40 23.47
N SER A 399 9.12 -2.33 22.67
CA SER A 399 8.13 -1.24 22.60
C SER A 399 6.77 -1.68 22.02
N LEU A 400 6.72 -2.82 21.31
CA LEU A 400 5.47 -3.37 20.78
C LEU A 400 4.61 -4.01 21.88
N ASN A 401 5.14 -4.24 23.08
CA ASN A 401 4.42 -4.79 24.24
C ASN A 401 3.67 -6.11 23.96
N CYS A 402 4.22 -6.97 23.10
CA CYS A 402 3.66 -8.29 22.80
C CYS A 402 3.98 -9.28 23.93
N GLU A 403 2.94 -9.86 24.54
CA GLU A 403 3.08 -10.74 25.71
C GLU A 403 3.93 -11.98 25.40
N ASP A 404 3.63 -12.69 24.31
CA ASP A 404 4.36 -13.90 23.91
C ASP A 404 5.84 -13.62 23.65
N PHE A 405 6.16 -12.45 23.10
CA PHE A 405 7.53 -12.04 22.85
C PHE A 405 8.27 -11.76 24.17
N MET A 406 7.64 -11.02 25.08
CA MET A 406 8.19 -10.75 26.42
C MET A 406 8.40 -12.06 27.20
N LEU A 407 7.41 -12.97 27.18
CA LEU A 407 7.50 -14.27 27.81
C LEU A 407 8.63 -15.12 27.22
N GLN A 408 8.79 -15.17 25.90
CA GLN A 408 9.91 -15.88 25.28
C GLN A 408 11.27 -15.29 25.69
N LEU A 409 11.40 -13.97 25.77
CA LEU A 409 12.65 -13.35 26.25
C LEU A 409 12.95 -13.65 27.72
N VAL A 410 11.93 -13.65 28.57
CA VAL A 410 12.06 -13.89 30.01
C VAL A 410 12.24 -15.38 30.33
N LEU A 411 11.49 -16.26 29.66
CA LEU A 411 11.35 -17.68 29.98
C LEU A 411 12.16 -18.63 29.09
N ARG A 412 12.86 -18.18 28.04
CA ARG A 412 13.74 -19.04 27.22
C ARG A 412 15.20 -19.06 27.68
N HIS A 413 15.54 -18.27 28.70
CA HIS A 413 16.82 -18.31 29.40
C HIS A 413 16.86 -19.03 30.77
N PRO A 414 15.95 -19.96 31.15
CA PRO A 414 16.15 -20.79 32.33
C PRO A 414 16.99 -22.01 31.94
N GLU A 415 18.20 -22.07 32.50
CA GLU A 415 18.95 -23.30 32.81
C GLU A 415 19.28 -24.27 31.65
N ARG A 416 20.50 -24.13 31.12
CA ARG A 416 21.32 -25.30 30.76
C ARG A 416 22.63 -25.26 31.54
N HIS A 417 22.59 -25.72 32.79
CA HIS A 417 23.81 -26.12 33.49
C HIS A 417 24.07 -27.62 33.22
N PRO A 418 25.31 -28.02 32.88
CA PRO A 418 25.69 -29.44 32.88
C PRO A 418 25.68 -29.96 34.32
N GLN A 419 25.15 -31.17 34.52
CA GLN A 419 25.19 -31.89 35.79
C GLN A 419 26.64 -32.00 36.29
N ALA A 420 26.97 -31.26 37.35
CA ALA A 420 28.14 -31.53 38.15
C ALA A 420 27.81 -32.69 39.10
N THR A 421 28.31 -33.88 38.79
CA THR A 421 28.40 -35.00 39.72
C THR A 421 29.25 -34.57 40.92
N VAL A 422 28.66 -34.57 42.11
CA VAL A 422 29.39 -34.38 43.36
C VAL A 422 29.93 -35.74 43.78
N ASP A 423 31.22 -35.97 43.56
CA ASP A 423 31.97 -37.04 44.22
C ASP A 423 32.15 -36.69 45.70
N VAL A 424 31.77 -37.63 46.56
CA VAL A 424 31.92 -37.54 48.01
C VAL A 424 33.19 -38.31 48.38
N GLU A 425 34.27 -37.60 48.70
CA GLU A 425 35.39 -38.20 49.45
C GLU A 425 35.90 -37.28 50.56
N GLY A 426 35.83 -37.80 51.78
CA GLY A 426 36.97 -37.84 52.71
C GLY A 426 37.38 -36.55 53.41
N VAL A 427 36.75 -36.26 54.56
CA VAL A 427 37.31 -35.36 55.59
C VAL A 427 38.47 -36.07 56.30
N GLN A 428 39.68 -35.50 56.23
CA GLN A 428 40.71 -35.68 57.26
C GLN A 428 41.36 -34.35 57.65
N LEU A 429 41.30 -34.08 58.95
CA LEU A 429 41.87 -32.95 59.67
C LEU A 429 43.39 -33.06 59.78
N SER A 430 44.10 -31.93 59.67
CA SER A 430 45.31 -31.65 60.46
C SER A 430 45.59 -30.14 60.47
N ASN A 431 45.76 -29.62 61.68
CA ASN A 431 46.15 -28.25 62.02
C ASN A 431 47.60 -27.97 61.60
N ASP A 432 47.89 -26.73 61.19
CA ASP A 432 48.95 -25.93 61.80
C ASP A 432 48.95 -24.47 61.31
N SER A 433 49.62 -23.64 62.09
CA SER A 433 49.39 -22.22 62.38
C SER A 433 50.14 -21.19 61.53
N HIS A 434 49.57 -19.96 61.54
CA HIS A 434 50.18 -18.64 61.27
C HIS A 434 50.62 -18.29 59.83
N GLN A 435 49.93 -17.33 59.18
CA GLN A 435 50.43 -15.95 58.98
C GLN A 435 49.36 -15.06 58.28
N GLU A 436 49.18 -13.84 58.76
CA GLU A 436 48.34 -12.79 58.18
C GLU A 436 48.82 -12.35 56.80
N SER A 437 47.92 -12.19 55.83
CA SER A 437 47.85 -11.00 54.94
C SER A 437 46.71 -11.10 53.90
N ASN A 438 45.86 -10.07 53.93
CA ASN A 438 45.05 -9.50 52.84
C ASN A 438 44.01 -10.36 52.09
N ASP A 439 42.74 -10.02 52.35
CA ASP A 439 41.68 -9.81 51.35
C ASP A 439 41.64 -10.75 50.16
N THR A 440 41.06 -11.94 50.36
CA THR A 440 40.46 -12.76 49.28
C THR A 440 39.36 -13.65 49.85
N CYS A 441 38.35 -13.04 50.50
CA CYS A 441 37.11 -13.72 50.83
C CYS A 441 36.01 -13.25 49.86
N ASN A 442 35.39 -14.23 49.17
CA ASN A 442 34.23 -14.15 48.27
C ASN A 442 34.44 -14.12 46.74
N GLN A 443 35.48 -14.77 46.21
CA GLN A 443 35.58 -15.04 44.77
C GLN A 443 35.13 -16.46 44.34
N LYS A 444 34.38 -17.18 45.19
CA LYS A 444 33.86 -18.54 44.90
C LYS A 444 32.34 -18.70 44.96
N SER A 445 31.56 -17.62 45.08
CA SER A 445 30.08 -17.68 45.03
C SER A 445 29.43 -16.72 44.03
N LEU A 446 30.20 -16.14 43.11
CA LEU A 446 29.71 -15.16 42.13
C LEU A 446 29.64 -15.68 40.69
N ASN A 447 29.82 -16.99 40.49
CA ASN A 447 29.66 -17.62 39.17
C ASN A 447 28.23 -18.11 38.88
N THR A 448 27.24 -17.74 39.71
CA THR A 448 25.84 -18.22 39.60
C THR A 448 24.89 -17.21 38.91
N PHE A 449 25.40 -16.15 38.27
CA PHE A 449 24.56 -15.14 37.60
C PHE A 449 25.01 -14.83 36.16
N ILE A 450 24.96 -15.82 35.27
CA ILE A 450 25.10 -15.62 33.81
C ILE A 450 23.72 -15.37 33.15
N LEU A 451 22.77 -14.79 33.89
CA LEU A 451 21.46 -14.35 33.39
C LEU A 451 21.36 -12.82 33.25
N TYR A 452 22.42 -12.09 33.65
CA TYR A 452 22.42 -10.64 33.68
C TYR A 452 22.88 -9.97 32.38
N PRO A 453 23.89 -10.41 31.60
CA PRO A 453 24.48 -9.53 30.57
C PRO A 453 23.53 -9.13 29.44
N THR A 454 22.68 -10.02 28.93
CA THR A 454 21.80 -9.71 27.78
C THR A 454 20.56 -8.93 28.20
N CYS A 455 19.87 -9.37 29.27
CA CYS A 455 18.73 -8.62 29.83
C CYS A 455 19.18 -7.29 30.45
N LEU A 456 20.33 -7.25 31.13
CA LEU A 456 20.90 -5.99 31.61
C LEU A 456 21.39 -5.13 30.46
N LYS A 457 22.05 -5.65 29.41
CA LYS A 457 22.36 -4.84 28.21
C LYS A 457 21.10 -4.31 27.55
N LEU A 458 20.02 -5.08 27.47
CA LEU A 458 18.74 -4.62 26.92
C LEU A 458 18.07 -3.57 27.81
N ILE A 459 18.06 -3.74 29.13
CA ILE A 459 17.53 -2.78 30.11
C ILE A 459 18.41 -1.52 30.17
N HIS A 460 19.73 -1.65 30.15
CA HIS A 460 20.70 -0.56 30.23
C HIS A 460 20.83 0.19 28.90
N ALA A 461 20.68 -0.48 27.74
CA ALA A 461 20.55 0.15 26.43
C ALA A 461 19.21 0.89 26.30
N SER A 462 18.13 0.34 26.85
CA SER A 462 16.85 1.05 26.96
C SER A 462 16.98 2.31 27.81
N ALA A 463 17.75 2.27 28.90
CA ALA A 463 18.02 3.43 29.76
C ALA A 463 18.96 4.48 29.12
N LEU A 464 20.00 4.06 28.39
CA LEU A 464 20.92 4.96 27.69
C LEU A 464 20.25 5.67 26.51
N MET A 465 19.37 4.98 25.76
CA MET A 465 18.71 5.55 24.58
C MET A 465 17.45 6.38 24.88
N VAL A 466 16.96 6.39 26.13
CA VAL A 466 15.92 7.33 26.59
C VAL A 466 16.51 8.72 26.87
N SER A 467 17.84 8.81 27.06
CA SER A 467 18.50 10.06 27.42
C SER A 467 18.81 10.98 26.22
N ASP A 468 18.87 10.44 24.99
CA ASP A 468 19.21 11.21 23.77
C ASP A 468 17.98 11.71 22.99
N ASP A 469 16.84 11.00 23.02
CA ASP A 469 15.62 11.41 22.31
C ASP A 469 14.95 12.68 22.93
N GLN A 470 15.30 13.05 24.18
CA GLN A 470 14.80 14.28 24.82
C GLN A 470 15.50 15.57 24.35
N LYS A 471 16.56 15.50 23.52
CA LYS A 471 17.32 16.69 23.10
C LYS A 471 17.10 17.15 21.65
N GLN A 472 16.33 16.43 20.83
CA GLN A 472 16.27 16.70 19.39
C GLN A 472 14.88 16.63 18.71
N ALA A 473 13.77 16.69 19.44
CA ALA A 473 12.45 16.79 18.82
C ALA A 473 11.93 18.24 18.85
N PRO A 474 11.62 18.89 17.71
CA PRO A 474 10.58 19.90 17.69
C PRO A 474 9.23 19.20 17.81
N GLU A 475 8.32 19.79 18.59
CA GLU A 475 6.96 19.30 18.84
C GLU A 475 6.24 18.91 17.54
N ALA A 476 6.07 17.60 17.32
CA ALA A 476 5.12 17.05 16.38
C ALA A 476 4.19 16.09 17.14
N THR A 477 3.02 16.63 17.45
CA THR A 477 1.81 16.05 18.03
C THR A 477 1.73 14.51 18.08
N ASP A 478 1.53 14.05 19.31
CA ASP A 478 1.06 12.75 19.77
C ASP A 478 0.08 12.01 18.84
N ASN A 479 0.36 10.72 18.61
CA ASN A 479 -0.66 9.68 18.45
C ASN A 479 -0.05 8.26 18.56
N PHE A 480 0.79 8.02 19.58
CA PHE A 480 1.26 6.67 19.94
C PHE A 480 1.09 6.42 21.44
N HIS A 481 -0.13 6.62 21.94
CA HIS A 481 -0.55 6.09 23.23
C HIS A 481 -1.89 5.38 23.08
N ALA A 482 -1.85 4.20 22.46
CA ALA A 482 -2.80 3.15 22.77
C ALA A 482 -2.05 2.12 23.62
N ASN A 483 -2.44 1.95 24.89
CA ASN A 483 -2.07 0.80 25.72
C ASN A 483 -2.68 -0.47 25.09
N ASN A 484 -2.08 -0.96 24.02
CA ASN A 484 -2.47 -2.21 23.38
C ASN A 484 -1.45 -3.28 23.76
N THR A 485 -1.56 -3.83 24.96
CA THR A 485 -0.99 -5.15 25.24
C THR A 485 -1.76 -6.16 24.40
N PHE A 486 -1.07 -7.00 23.63
CA PHE A 486 -1.71 -8.02 22.81
C PHE A 486 -0.91 -9.33 22.83
N SER A 487 -1.63 -10.45 22.69
CA SER A 487 -1.07 -11.78 22.49
C SER A 487 -1.23 -12.22 21.03
N LEU A 488 -0.37 -13.13 20.58
CA LEU A 488 -0.30 -13.64 19.22
C LEU A 488 -1.53 -14.46 18.83
#